data_AF-A0A5C5SW46-F1
#
_entry.id   AF-A0A5C5SW46-F1
#
_cell.length_a   1.000
_cell.length_b   1.000
_cell.length_c   1.000
_cell.angle_alpha   90.00
_cell.angle_beta   90.00
_cell.angle_gamma   90.00
#
_symmetry.space_group_name_H-M   'P 1'
#
loop_
_entity.id
_entity.type
_entity.pdbx_description
1 polymer ?
#
loop_
_entity_poly.entity_id
_entity_poly.type
_entity_poly.pdbx_seq_one_letter_code
_entity_poly.pdbx_strand_id
1 'polypeptide(L)'
;MAKQSTKTVQEQLVRLGEDLGFYSLKEYTFKSIINAYAPRYDVVWMLDVEILNLSSVEHLQLIAGKYLPFAAFELEGSTTSSKN
;
A
#
# COMPACT_ATOMS: atom_id res chain seq x y z
N MET A 1 22.69 4.29 7.74
CA MET A 1 21.82 4.20 8.93
C MET A 1 20.33 4.44 8.62
N ALA A 2 19.94 5.39 7.75
CA ALA A 2 18.53 5.65 7.41
C ALA A 2 17.76 4.48 6.71
N LYS A 3 18.44 3.61 5.95
CA LYS A 3 17.77 2.50 5.24
C LYS A 3 17.19 1.42 6.18
N GLN A 4 17.81 1.22 7.35
CA GLN A 4 17.36 0.21 8.30
C GLN A 4 16.11 0.68 9.05
N SER A 5 16.00 1.98 9.35
CA SER A 5 14.79 2.55 9.96
C SER A 5 13.59 2.51 9.02
N THR A 6 13.76 2.84 7.73
CA THR A 6 12.66 2.79 6.76
C THR A 6 12.08 1.38 6.64
N LYS A 7 12.95 0.36 6.56
CA LYS A 7 12.50 -1.04 6.51
C LYS A 7 11.71 -1.44 7.76
N THR A 8 12.18 -1.04 8.94
CA THR A 8 11.46 -1.30 10.20
C THR A 8 10.09 -0.61 10.22
N VAL A 9 9.99 0.62 9.73
CA VAL A 9 8.70 1.33 9.64
C VAL A 9 7.75 0.64 8.65
N GLN A 10 8.24 0.19 7.49
CA GLN A 10 7.43 -0.60 6.56
C GLN A 10 6.89 -1.88 7.23
N GLU A 11 7.73 -2.59 7.98
CA GLU A 11 7.32 -3.80 8.71
C GLU A 11 6.28 -3.50 9.80
N GLN A 12 6.42 -2.38 10.51
CA GLN A 12 5.45 -1.95 11.51
C GLN A 12 4.11 -1.57 10.87
N LEU A 13 4.13 -0.87 9.74
CA LEU A 13 2.92 -0.50 9.00
C LEU A 13 2.19 -1.72 8.43
N VAL A 14 2.93 -2.74 7.97
CA VAL A 14 2.31 -4.01 7.55
C VAL A 14 1.60 -4.68 8.71
N ARG A 15 2.29 -4.86 9.85
CA ARG A 15 1.71 -5.50 11.03
C ARG A 15 0.48 -4.75 11.53
N LEU A 16 0.56 -3.42 11.61
CA LEU A 16 -0.56 -2.59 12.01
C LEU A 16 -1.76 -2.75 11.06
N GLY A 17 -1.53 -2.77 9.75
CA GLY A 17 -2.58 -2.99 8.78
C GLY A 17 -3.23 -4.36 8.94
N GLU A 18 -2.43 -5.41 9.10
CA GLU A 18 -2.91 -6.79 9.35
C GLU A 18 -3.71 -6.89 10.66
N ASP A 19 -3.25 -6.28 11.75
CA ASP A 19 -3.94 -6.24 13.04
C ASP A 19 -5.30 -5.50 12.96
N LEU A 20 -5.41 -4.52 12.05
CA LEU A 20 -6.64 -3.79 11.75
C LEU A 20 -7.55 -4.51 10.73
N GLY A 21 -7.14 -5.67 10.23
CA GLY A 21 -7.91 -6.49 9.29
C GLY A 21 -7.71 -6.13 7.81
N PHE A 22 -6.69 -5.35 7.47
CA PHE A 22 -6.33 -5.06 6.09
C PHE A 22 -5.37 -6.11 5.52
N TYR A 23 -5.49 -6.37 4.22
CA TYR A 23 -4.44 -7.03 3.46
C TYR A 23 -3.33 -6.03 3.16
N SER A 24 -2.15 -6.24 3.74
CA SER A 24 -1.04 -5.29 3.67
C SER A 24 0.09 -5.82 2.77
N LEU A 25 0.56 -4.99 1.83
CA LEU A 25 1.67 -5.32 0.92
C LEU A 25 2.80 -4.31 1.02
N LYS A 26 4.04 -4.77 0.90
CA LYS A 26 5.23 -3.91 0.80
C LYS A 26 5.65 -3.70 -0.64
N GLU A 27 6.24 -2.54 -0.90
CA GLU A 27 6.86 -2.17 -2.16
C GLU A 27 5.98 -2.49 -3.39
N TYR A 28 4.69 -2.14 -3.29
CA TYR A 28 3.65 -2.54 -4.22
C TYR A 28 3.45 -1.50 -5.34
N THR A 29 3.23 -1.98 -6.55
CA THR A 29 2.88 -1.17 -7.71
C THR A 29 1.54 -1.63 -8.25
N PHE A 30 0.57 -0.71 -8.34
CA PHE A 30 -0.67 -0.99 -9.05
C PHE A 30 -0.32 -1.14 -10.53
N LYS A 31 -0.59 -2.31 -11.10
CA LYS A 31 -0.40 -2.53 -12.54
C LYS A 31 -1.40 -1.64 -13.29
N SER A 32 -0.94 -0.52 -13.81
CA SER A 32 -1.70 0.24 -14.81
C SER A 32 -1.29 -0.21 -16.22
N ILE A 33 -2.09 0.23 -17.18
CA ILE A 33 -2.06 -0.07 -18.61
C ILE A 33 -0.62 -0.17 -19.16
N ILE A 34 -0.38 -1.15 -20.05
CA ILE A 34 0.91 -1.39 -20.71
C ILE A 34 1.47 -0.05 -21.22
N ASN A 35 2.70 0.30 -20.80
CA ASN A 35 3.46 1.52 -21.12
C ASN A 35 3.15 2.79 -20.30
N ALA A 36 2.31 2.74 -19.27
CA ALA A 36 2.16 3.85 -18.32
C ALA A 36 3.08 3.67 -17.09
N TYR A 37 3.69 4.77 -16.62
CA TYR A 37 4.39 4.77 -15.33
C TYR A 37 3.38 4.54 -14.21
N ALA A 38 3.65 3.57 -13.35
CA ALA A 38 2.90 3.35 -12.12
C ALA A 38 3.85 3.51 -10.93
N PRO A 39 3.54 4.38 -9.95
CA PRO A 39 4.37 4.56 -8.77
C PRO A 39 4.46 3.27 -7.95
N ARG A 40 5.61 3.06 -7.31
CA ARG A 40 5.86 1.97 -6.36
C ARG A 40 5.76 2.52 -4.95
N TYR A 41 4.75 2.08 -4.21
CA TYR A 41 4.47 2.52 -2.84
C TYR A 41 5.19 1.63 -1.83
N ASP A 42 5.67 2.20 -0.73
CA ASP A 42 6.40 1.46 0.31
C ASP A 42 5.52 0.45 1.02
N VAL A 43 4.29 0.84 1.38
CA VAL A 43 3.27 -0.04 1.95
C VAL A 43 1.91 0.32 1.37
N VAL A 44 1.08 -0.69 1.09
CA VAL A 44 -0.31 -0.52 0.67
C VAL A 44 -1.21 -1.37 1.54
N TRP A 45 -2.28 -0.79 2.06
CA TRP A 45 -3.36 -1.50 2.74
C TRP A 45 -4.55 -1.63 1.81
N MET A 46 -5.12 -2.82 1.74
CA MET A 46 -6.31 -3.12 0.96
C MET A 46 -7.39 -3.75 1.83
N LEU A 47 -8.63 -3.38 1.56
CA LEU A 47 -9.79 -4.02 2.13
C LEU A 47 -10.13 -5.27 1.33
N ASP A 48 -10.33 -6.38 2.04
CA ASP A 48 -10.94 -7.58 1.48
C ASP A 48 -12.47 -7.36 1.43
N VAL A 49 -13.03 -7.30 0.22
CA VAL A 49 -14.46 -7.03 0.04
C VAL A 49 -15.36 -8.21 0.43
N GLU A 50 -14.80 -9.42 0.53
CA GLU A 50 -15.53 -10.60 1.02
C GLU A 50 -15.87 -10.42 2.51
N ILE A 51 -14.95 -9.84 3.30
CA ILE A 51 -15.16 -9.56 4.73
C ILE A 51 -16.33 -8.57 4.93
N LEU A 52 -16.56 -7.69 3.96
CA LEU A 52 -17.57 -6.64 4.05
C LEU A 52 -18.91 -7.03 3.39
N ASN A 53 -19.05 -8.24 2.84
CA ASN A 53 -20.19 -8.64 1.99
C ASN A 53 -20.46 -7.62 0.85
N LEU A 54 -19.42 -6.93 0.39
CA LEU A 54 -19.50 -5.92 -0.68
C LEU A 54 -19.31 -6.54 -2.08
N SER A 55 -19.36 -7.86 -2.18
CA SER A 55 -19.24 -8.61 -3.45
C SER A 55 -20.30 -8.23 -4.49
N SER A 56 -21.36 -7.51 -4.10
CA SER A 56 -22.43 -7.04 -4.97
C SER A 56 -22.28 -5.60 -5.46
N VAL A 57 -21.19 -4.88 -5.16
CA VAL A 57 -21.00 -3.52 -5.70
C VAL A 57 -20.43 -3.63 -7.11
N GLU A 58 -21.31 -3.80 -8.10
CA GLU A 58 -21.04 -4.07 -9.53
C GLU A 58 -20.19 -3.01 -10.27
N HIS A 59 -19.69 -1.99 -9.57
CA HIS A 59 -18.94 -0.88 -10.15
C HIS A 59 -17.58 -0.62 -9.49
N LEU A 60 -17.18 -1.44 -8.51
CA LEU A 60 -15.84 -1.29 -7.91
C LEU A 60 -14.79 -1.96 -8.79
N GLN A 61 -13.75 -1.19 -9.13
CA GLN A 61 -12.54 -1.76 -9.72
C GLN A 61 -11.73 -2.44 -8.63
N LEU A 62 -11.90 -3.75 -8.52
CA LEU A 62 -11.20 -4.56 -7.53
C LEU A 62 -9.85 -5.03 -8.06
N ILE A 63 -8.83 -4.88 -7.23
CA ILE A 63 -7.51 -5.48 -7.45
C ILE A 63 -7.62 -6.99 -7.24
N ALA A 64 -7.16 -7.74 -8.25
CA ALA A 64 -7.28 -9.20 -8.30
C ALA A 64 -8.73 -9.71 -8.11
N GLY A 65 -9.74 -8.89 -8.40
CA GLY A 65 -11.16 -9.25 -8.24
C GLY A 65 -11.64 -9.35 -6.79
N LYS A 66 -10.82 -8.97 -5.80
CA LYS A 66 -11.11 -9.19 -4.38
C LYS A 66 -10.78 -8.00 -3.46
N TYR A 67 -9.82 -7.17 -3.83
CA TYR A 67 -9.28 -6.16 -2.92
C TYR A 67 -9.59 -4.74 -3.38
N LEU A 68 -10.04 -3.90 -2.45
CA LEU A 68 -10.18 -2.46 -2.67
C LEU A 68 -8.99 -1.73 -2.03
N PRO A 69 -8.23 -0.91 -2.78
CA PRO A 69 -7.17 -0.09 -2.20
C PRO A 69 -7.76 0.85 -1.15
N PHE A 70 -7.18 0.86 0.06
CA PHE A 70 -7.66 1.69 1.16
C PHE A 70 -6.69 2.82 1.48
N ALA A 71 -5.40 2.48 1.65
CA ALA A 71 -4.34 3.44 1.92
C ALA A 71 -3.03 3.02 1.25
N ALA A 72 -2.24 4.01 0.83
CA ALA A 72 -0.88 3.81 0.34
C ALA A 72 0.06 4.74 1.11
N PHE A 73 1.23 4.23 1.48
CA PHE A 73 2.23 4.92 2.26
C PHE A 73 3.51 5.06 1.45
N GLU A 74 4.06 6.27 1.45
CA GLU A 74 5.42 6.57 0.98
C GLU A 74 6.22 7.08 2.17
N LEU A 75 7.36 6.44 2.42
CA LEU A 75 8.21 6.72 3.56
C LEU A 75 9.44 7.49 3.10
N GLU A 76 9.42 8.80 3.29
CA GLU A 76 10.60 9.61 3.08
C GLU A 76 11.59 9.43 4.24
N GLY A 77 12.83 9.07 3.91
CA GLY A 77 13.93 9.18 4.86
C GLY A 77 14.20 10.65 5.15
N SER A 78 14.48 11.00 6.41
CA SER A 78 14.94 12.35 6.77
C SER A 78 16.24 12.69 6.01
N THR A 79 16.11 13.33 4.85
CA THR A 79 17.17 14.09 4.21
C THR A 79 16.74 15.55 4.20
N THR A 80 16.80 16.21 5.36
CA THR A 80 17.01 17.66 5.37
C THR A 80 18.48 17.93 5.06
N SER A 81 18.85 17.91 3.78
CA SER A 81 19.85 18.86 3.32
C SER A 81 19.10 19.95 2.59
N SER A 82 18.60 20.93 3.35
CA SER A 82 18.45 22.28 2.85
C SER A 82 19.77 22.62 2.13
N LYS A 83 19.67 22.87 0.81
CA LYS A 83 20.80 23.31 0.00
C LYS A 83 21.29 24.64 0.59
N ASN A 84 22.46 24.63 1.22
CA ASN A 84 23.32 25.81 1.29
C ASN A 84 24.05 25.95 -0.04
#